data_AF-W6NX95-F1
#
_entry.id   AF-W6NX95-F1
#
_cell.length_a   1.000
_cell.length_b   1.000
_cell.length_c   1.000
_cell.angle_alpha   90.00
_cell.angle_beta   90.00
_cell.angle_gamma   90.00
#
_symmetry.space_group_name_H-M   'P 1'
#
loop_
_entity.id
_entity.type
_entity.pdbx_description
1 polymer ?
#
loop_
_entity_poly.entity_id
_entity_poly.type
_entity_poly.pdbx_seq_one_letter_code
_entity_poly.pdbx_strand_id
1 'polypeptide(L)'
;AFEDEDVTHVEGEVDPCRDLDIISDELFAKDLQLLSGILDKVEKLVTRAGDKSLKVDYDTLLRVKKNLEEKKPIRLDTWNEKEIEVLNKHLFLTAKPIVYLVNLSEKDYIRKKNKWLPKIKEWIDKNDPGASLIPFSGAFESKLLDMPEDEREKFLKENQTSSNLDKIVHIGYKALQLEYFFTSGKDEVKAWTIQKGTLAPKAAGRIHTDFEKGFIMAEVMKVADLMELGDENKVSDQRCFGHIS
;
A
#
# COMPACT_ATOMS: atom_id res chain seq x y z
N ALA A 1 0.37 -19.68 7.11
CA ALA A 1 1.61 -20.44 7.32
C ALA A 1 1.59 -21.20 8.65
N PHE A 2 0.49 -21.89 8.93
CA PHE A 2 0.29 -22.79 10.05
C PHE A 2 -0.53 -23.98 9.53
N GLU A 3 -0.45 -25.11 10.23
CA GLU A 3 -1.24 -26.31 9.98
C GLU A 3 -2.37 -26.32 11.02
N ASP A 4 -3.61 -26.46 10.56
CA ASP A 4 -4.80 -26.58 11.39
C ASP A 4 -5.79 -27.50 10.67
N GLU A 5 -6.38 -28.44 11.40
CA GLU A 5 -7.32 -29.42 10.84
C GLU A 5 -8.61 -28.76 10.35
N ASP A 6 -8.95 -27.59 10.89
CA ASP A 6 -10.15 -26.82 10.52
C ASP A 6 -9.92 -25.85 9.35
N VAL A 7 -8.68 -25.74 8.84
CA VAL A 7 -8.35 -24.88 7.69
C VAL A 7 -8.17 -25.74 6.43
N THR A 8 -9.13 -25.65 5.51
CA THR A 8 -9.05 -26.38 4.23
C THR A 8 -7.99 -25.79 3.31
N HIS A 9 -6.96 -26.59 2.99
CA HIS A 9 -5.98 -26.25 1.98
C HIS A 9 -6.45 -26.72 0.60
N VAL A 10 -6.57 -25.79 -0.35
CA VAL A 10 -7.09 -26.07 -1.72
C VAL A 10 -6.28 -27.16 -2.44
N GLU A 11 -5.00 -27.30 -2.09
CA GLU A 11 -4.06 -28.26 -2.70
C GLU A 11 -3.57 -29.36 -1.72
N GLY A 12 -4.30 -29.62 -0.64
CA GLY A 12 -4.07 -30.74 0.29
C GLY A 12 -2.95 -30.55 1.32
N GLU A 13 -1.80 -29.99 0.95
CA GLU A 13 -0.67 -29.70 1.86
C GLU A 13 -0.35 -28.21 1.96
N VAL A 14 0.16 -27.78 3.13
CA VAL A 14 0.54 -26.39 3.38
C VAL A 14 1.87 -26.07 2.70
N ASP A 15 1.84 -25.30 1.60
CA ASP A 15 3.04 -24.71 1.00
C ASP A 15 2.76 -23.25 0.58
N PRO A 16 3.09 -22.28 1.45
CA PRO A 16 2.85 -20.87 1.15
C PRO A 16 3.61 -20.35 -0.07
N CYS A 17 4.74 -20.96 -0.45
CA CYS A 17 5.48 -20.51 -1.64
C CYS A 17 4.74 -20.91 -2.92
N ARG A 18 4.17 -22.12 -2.94
CA ARG A 18 3.29 -22.56 -4.02
C ARG A 18 2.05 -21.67 -4.13
N ASP A 19 1.41 -21.34 -3.01
CA ASP A 19 0.24 -20.45 -3.00
C ASP A 19 0.57 -19.07 -3.59
N LEU A 20 1.77 -18.55 -3.28
CA LEU A 20 2.27 -17.28 -3.83
C LEU A 20 2.51 -17.36 -5.35
N ASP A 21 3.06 -18.47 -5.84
CA ASP A 21 3.25 -18.70 -7.28
C ASP A 21 1.91 -18.78 -8.01
N ILE A 22 0.93 -19.52 -7.46
CA ILE A 22 -0.41 -19.67 -8.05
C ILE A 22 -1.10 -18.32 -8.17
N ILE A 23 -1.13 -17.53 -7.08
CA ILE A 23 -1.76 -16.21 -7.09
C ILE A 23 -1.05 -15.30 -8.10
N SER A 24 0.29 -15.30 -8.12
CA SER A 24 1.05 -14.47 -9.05
C SER A 24 0.75 -14.81 -10.50
N ASP A 25 0.74 -16.09 -10.84
CA ASP A 25 0.42 -16.58 -12.18
C ASP A 25 -1.01 -16.24 -12.61
N GLU A 26 -1.98 -16.33 -11.68
CA GLU A 26 -3.35 -15.91 -11.95
C GLU A 26 -3.43 -14.40 -12.24
N LEU A 27 -2.75 -13.56 -11.45
CA LEU A 27 -2.72 -12.11 -11.68
C LEU A 27 -2.11 -11.76 -13.05
N PHE A 28 -1.01 -12.41 -13.43
CA PHE A 28 -0.41 -12.24 -14.76
C PHE A 28 -1.37 -12.66 -15.88
N ALA A 29 -2.04 -13.80 -15.73
CA ALA A 29 -2.98 -14.30 -16.72
C ALA A 29 -4.17 -13.34 -16.90
N LYS A 30 -4.70 -12.77 -15.80
CA LYS A 30 -5.79 -11.79 -15.85
C LYS A 30 -5.37 -10.48 -16.52
N ASP A 31 -4.19 -9.95 -16.20
CA ASP A 31 -3.68 -8.74 -16.84
C ASP A 31 -3.37 -8.95 -18.33
N LEU A 32 -2.81 -10.11 -18.72
CA LEU A 32 -2.60 -10.47 -20.14
C LEU A 32 -3.92 -10.57 -20.90
N GLN A 33 -4.92 -11.21 -20.30
CA GLN A 33 -6.26 -11.32 -20.88
C GLN A 33 -6.87 -9.93 -21.11
N LEU A 34 -6.82 -9.05 -20.12
CA LEU A 34 -7.28 -7.67 -20.25
C LEU A 34 -6.50 -6.90 -21.33
N LEU A 35 -5.17 -7.01 -21.31
CA LEU A 35 -4.27 -6.30 -22.21
C LEU A 35 -4.50 -6.65 -23.68
N SER A 36 -4.75 -7.93 -23.98
CA SER A 36 -4.91 -8.41 -25.36
C SER A 36 -5.97 -7.61 -26.14
N GLY A 37 -7.16 -7.42 -25.56
CA GLY A 37 -8.25 -6.69 -26.20
C GLY A 37 -8.02 -5.18 -26.28
N ILE A 38 -7.21 -4.62 -25.38
CA ILE A 38 -6.83 -3.19 -25.41
C ILE A 38 -5.79 -2.97 -26.50
N LEU A 39 -4.74 -3.79 -26.53
CA LEU A 39 -3.65 -3.70 -27.47
C LEU A 39 -4.14 -3.84 -28.92
N ASP A 40 -5.01 -4.80 -29.20
CA ASP A 40 -5.62 -4.99 -30.52
C ASP A 40 -6.37 -3.76 -31.04
N LYS A 41 -7.03 -3.02 -30.14
CA LYS A 41 -7.77 -1.80 -30.50
C LYS A 41 -6.80 -0.66 -30.80
N VAL A 42 -5.84 -0.44 -29.91
CA VAL A 42 -4.84 0.64 -30.04
C VAL A 42 -3.96 0.40 -31.28
N GLU A 43 -3.54 -0.85 -31.52
CA GLU A 43 -2.75 -1.22 -32.69
C GLU A 43 -3.48 -0.87 -33.99
N LYS A 44 -4.78 -1.18 -34.11
CA LYS A 44 -5.57 -0.84 -35.31
C LYS A 44 -5.63 0.67 -35.55
N LEU A 45 -5.78 1.47 -34.49
CA LEU A 45 -5.83 2.93 -34.61
C LEU A 45 -4.48 3.51 -35.03
N VAL A 46 -3.38 3.03 -34.44
CA VAL A 46 -2.03 3.52 -34.76
C VAL A 46 -1.57 3.06 -36.15
N THR A 47 -1.75 1.78 -36.48
CA THR A 47 -1.20 1.19 -37.72
C THR A 47 -2.09 1.40 -38.94
N ARG A 48 -3.42 1.28 -38.79
CA ARG A 48 -4.36 1.36 -39.93
C ARG A 48 -4.95 2.75 -40.12
N ALA A 49 -5.28 3.44 -39.03
CA ALA A 49 -5.82 4.80 -39.09
C ALA A 49 -4.73 5.89 -39.02
N GLY A 50 -3.49 5.52 -38.72
CA GLY A 50 -2.35 6.45 -38.72
C GLY A 50 -2.38 7.47 -37.58
N ASP A 51 -3.12 7.19 -36.49
CA ASP A 51 -3.24 8.12 -35.37
C ASP A 51 -1.97 8.12 -34.52
N LYS A 52 -1.13 9.13 -34.73
CA LYS A 52 0.14 9.30 -34.02
C LYS A 52 -0.05 9.70 -32.55
N SER A 53 -1.24 10.17 -32.14
CA SER A 53 -1.48 10.56 -30.75
C SER A 53 -1.45 9.36 -29.80
N LEU A 54 -1.82 8.17 -30.29
CA LEU A 54 -1.84 6.92 -29.52
C LEU A 54 -0.53 6.13 -29.59
N LYS A 55 0.52 6.68 -30.20
CA LYS A 55 1.79 5.98 -30.34
C LYS A 55 2.43 5.67 -28.98
N VAL A 56 2.34 6.60 -28.03
CA VAL A 56 2.83 6.41 -26.66
C VAL A 56 2.06 5.30 -25.96
N ASP A 57 0.72 5.31 -26.05
CA ASP A 57 -0.14 4.26 -25.48
C ASP A 57 0.23 2.89 -26.04
N TYR A 58 0.38 2.78 -27.37
CA TYR A 58 0.75 1.53 -28.03
C TYR A 58 2.12 1.00 -27.58
N ASP A 59 3.15 1.84 -27.59
CA ASP A 59 4.51 1.43 -27.23
C ASP A 59 4.61 1.05 -25.74
N THR A 60 3.86 1.76 -24.88
CA THR A 60 3.74 1.43 -23.45
C THR A 60 3.09 0.06 -23.25
N LEU A 61 1.95 -0.18 -23.91
CA LEU A 61 1.19 -1.44 -23.79
C LEU A 61 1.96 -2.64 -24.36
N LEU A 62 2.78 -2.44 -25.40
CA LEU A 62 3.71 -3.47 -25.87
C LEU A 62 4.77 -3.82 -24.81
N ARG A 63 5.34 -2.82 -24.12
CA ARG A 63 6.27 -3.09 -23.02
C ARG A 63 5.59 -3.80 -21.86
N VAL A 64 4.36 -3.41 -21.52
CA VAL A 64 3.56 -4.12 -20.52
C VAL A 64 3.37 -5.58 -20.91
N LYS A 65 3.00 -5.87 -22.17
CA LYS A 65 2.82 -7.24 -22.66
C LYS A 65 4.09 -8.06 -22.44
N LYS A 66 5.24 -7.53 -22.84
CA LYS A 66 6.53 -8.18 -22.65
C LYS A 66 6.81 -8.47 -21.17
N ASN A 67 6.60 -7.49 -20.28
CA ASN A 67 6.83 -7.67 -18.85
C ASN A 67 5.94 -8.80 -18.29
N LEU A 68 4.65 -8.83 -18.64
CA LEU A 68 3.73 -9.86 -18.17
C LEU A 68 4.07 -11.26 -18.72
N GLU A 69 4.49 -11.37 -19.98
CA GLU A 69 4.96 -12.64 -20.58
C GLU A 69 6.25 -13.16 -19.91
N GLU A 70 7.12 -12.25 -19.47
CA GLU A 70 8.34 -12.56 -18.71
C GLU A 70 8.08 -12.75 -17.19
N LYS A 71 6.81 -12.77 -16.76
CA LYS A 71 6.38 -12.83 -15.35
C LYS A 71 7.00 -11.74 -14.46
N LYS A 72 7.23 -10.55 -15.03
CA LYS A 72 7.67 -9.34 -14.31
C LYS A 72 6.45 -8.45 -14.02
N PRO A 73 6.08 -8.23 -12.74
CA PRO A 73 4.99 -7.33 -12.39
C PRO A 73 5.21 -5.91 -12.91
N ILE A 74 4.13 -5.26 -13.37
CA ILE A 74 4.20 -3.89 -13.91
C ILE A 74 4.77 -2.90 -12.86
N ARG A 75 4.45 -3.09 -11.58
CA ARG A 75 4.93 -2.23 -10.47
C ARG A 75 6.45 -2.23 -10.28
N LEU A 76 7.15 -3.26 -10.78
CA LEU A 76 8.60 -3.42 -10.62
C LEU A 76 9.41 -2.86 -11.78
N ASP A 77 8.75 -2.35 -12.81
CA ASP A 77 9.42 -1.69 -13.91
C ASP A 77 9.47 -0.18 -13.71
N THR A 78 10.40 0.48 -14.39
CA THR A 78 10.50 1.94 -14.36
C THR A 78 9.67 2.52 -15.48
N TRP A 79 8.82 3.49 -15.16
CA TRP A 79 7.92 4.15 -16.11
C TRP A 79 8.10 5.67 -16.02
N ASN A 80 8.07 6.35 -17.15
CA ASN A 80 8.04 7.82 -17.16
C ASN A 80 6.61 8.35 -16.94
N GLU A 81 6.46 9.66 -16.73
CA GLU A 81 5.17 10.29 -16.42
C GLU A 81 4.07 9.98 -17.46
N LYS A 82 4.40 10.04 -18.75
CA LYS A 82 3.45 9.75 -19.83
C LYS A 82 3.03 8.28 -19.86
N GLU A 83 3.97 7.38 -19.60
CA GLU A 83 3.67 5.95 -19.50
C GLU A 83 2.79 5.66 -18.28
N ILE A 84 3.06 6.30 -17.14
CA ILE A 84 2.22 6.19 -15.93
C ILE A 84 0.80 6.67 -16.21
N GLU A 85 0.62 7.78 -16.93
CA GLU A 85 -0.71 8.26 -17.36
C GLU A 85 -1.45 7.21 -18.20
N VAL A 86 -0.75 6.48 -19.08
CA VAL A 86 -1.35 5.38 -19.85
C VAL A 86 -1.74 4.22 -18.93
N LEU A 87 -0.84 3.76 -18.05
CA LEU A 87 -1.09 2.64 -17.14
C LEU A 87 -2.29 2.90 -16.22
N ASN A 88 -2.43 4.12 -15.72
CA ASN A 88 -3.51 4.52 -14.82
C ASN A 88 -4.91 4.45 -15.48
N LYS A 89 -5.02 4.46 -16.83
CA LYS A 89 -6.29 4.26 -17.55
C LYS A 89 -6.82 2.83 -17.44
N HIS A 90 -5.93 1.85 -17.23
CA HIS A 90 -6.24 0.42 -17.37
C HIS A 90 -6.31 -0.32 -16.04
N LEU A 91 -5.74 0.23 -14.97
CA LEU A 91 -5.86 -0.27 -13.59
C LEU A 91 -5.43 -1.74 -13.41
N PHE A 92 -4.39 -2.16 -14.15
CA PHE A 92 -3.80 -3.50 -14.07
C PHE A 92 -3.56 -3.97 -12.63
N LEU A 93 -3.76 -5.27 -12.39
CA LEU A 93 -3.65 -5.86 -11.06
C LEU A 93 -2.20 -5.89 -10.60
N THR A 94 -1.27 -6.28 -11.47
CA THR A 94 0.17 -6.38 -11.18
C THR A 94 0.87 -5.02 -11.02
N ALA A 95 0.18 -3.92 -11.36
CA ALA A 95 0.63 -2.55 -11.08
C ALA A 95 0.37 -2.10 -9.64
N LYS A 96 -0.51 -2.80 -8.90
CA LYS A 96 -0.87 -2.43 -7.53
C LYS A 96 0.22 -2.87 -6.54
N PRO A 97 0.55 -2.04 -5.52
CA PRO A 97 1.50 -2.42 -4.48
C PRO A 97 0.97 -3.58 -3.63
N ILE A 98 1.88 -4.42 -3.12
CA ILE A 98 1.55 -5.60 -2.30
C ILE A 98 2.21 -5.49 -0.91
N VAL A 99 1.46 -5.91 0.11
CA VAL A 99 1.96 -6.13 1.47
C VAL A 99 1.67 -7.58 1.84
N TYR A 100 2.71 -8.35 2.16
CA TYR A 100 2.61 -9.76 2.50
C TYR A 100 2.34 -9.93 4.00
N LEU A 101 1.11 -10.31 4.33
CA LEU A 101 0.71 -10.65 5.70
C LEU A 101 0.84 -12.15 5.92
N VAL A 102 1.89 -12.58 6.64
CA VAL A 102 2.13 -14.00 6.90
C VAL A 102 1.42 -14.38 8.20
N ASN A 103 0.26 -15.03 8.07
CA ASN A 103 -0.52 -15.50 9.21
C ASN A 103 0.15 -16.74 9.84
N LEU A 104 0.49 -16.64 11.12
CA LEU A 104 1.15 -17.65 11.95
C LEU A 104 0.20 -18.13 13.06
N SER A 105 0.51 -19.29 13.65
CA SER A 105 -0.09 -19.68 14.92
C SER A 105 0.35 -18.73 16.04
N GLU A 106 -0.47 -18.60 17.09
CA GLU A 106 -0.14 -17.77 18.26
C GLU A 106 1.23 -18.15 18.85
N LYS A 107 1.52 -19.46 18.95
CA LYS A 107 2.80 -19.98 19.45
C LYS A 107 3.98 -19.54 18.58
N ASP A 108 3.85 -19.63 17.26
CA ASP A 108 4.91 -19.26 16.31
C ASP A 108 5.16 -17.76 16.28
N TYR A 109 4.09 -16.99 16.42
CA TYR A 109 4.14 -15.53 16.51
C TYR A 109 4.87 -15.07 17.77
N ILE A 110 4.46 -15.56 18.96
CA ILE A 110 5.07 -15.20 20.25
C ILE A 110 6.56 -15.59 20.28
N ARG A 111 6.90 -16.82 19.83
CA ARG A 111 8.30 -17.28 19.80
C ARG A 111 9.16 -16.66 18.68
N LYS A 112 8.54 -15.90 17.76
CA LYS A 112 9.17 -15.27 16.58
C LYS A 112 9.92 -16.28 15.69
N LYS A 113 9.41 -17.50 15.55
CA LYS A 113 10.01 -18.55 14.71
C LYS A 113 8.93 -19.38 14.02
N ASN A 114 9.10 -19.57 12.71
CA ASN A 114 8.25 -20.41 11.88
C ASN A 114 9.08 -20.96 10.71
N LYS A 115 8.80 -22.22 10.30
CA LYS A 115 9.56 -22.93 9.26
C LYS A 115 9.41 -22.32 7.85
N TRP A 116 8.33 -21.58 7.60
CA TRP A 116 8.01 -21.00 6.29
C TRP A 116 8.53 -19.57 6.13
N LEU A 117 8.70 -18.81 7.22
CA LEU A 117 9.13 -17.40 7.14
C LEU A 117 10.40 -17.19 6.30
N PRO A 118 11.49 -17.97 6.46
CA PRO A 118 12.68 -17.79 5.63
C PRO A 118 12.41 -18.07 4.14
N LYS A 119 11.64 -19.12 3.83
CA LYS A 119 11.30 -19.49 2.45
C LYS A 119 10.42 -18.45 1.77
N ILE A 120 9.41 -17.93 2.48
CA ILE A 120 8.55 -16.87 1.98
C ILE A 120 9.37 -15.60 1.75
N LYS A 121 10.27 -15.26 2.67
CA LYS A 121 11.13 -14.07 2.53
C LYS A 121 12.03 -14.19 1.30
N GLU A 122 12.66 -15.34 1.10
CA GLU A 122 13.49 -15.62 -0.09
C GLU A 122 12.67 -15.53 -1.39
N TRP A 123 11.46 -16.09 -1.39
CA TRP A 123 10.55 -15.99 -2.53
C TRP A 123 10.18 -14.52 -2.85
N ILE A 124 9.87 -13.72 -1.84
CA ILE A 124 9.55 -12.30 -2.01
C ILE A 124 10.76 -11.53 -2.51
N ASP A 125 11.95 -11.75 -1.95
CA ASP A 125 13.15 -11.03 -2.37
C ASP A 125 13.52 -11.31 -3.83
N LYS A 126 13.18 -12.51 -4.32
CA LYS A 126 13.37 -12.90 -5.73
C LYS A 126 12.29 -12.34 -6.67
N ASN A 127 11.02 -12.43 -6.29
CA ASN A 127 9.88 -12.20 -7.20
C ASN A 127 9.22 -10.82 -7.02
N ASP A 128 9.31 -10.21 -5.84
CA ASP A 128 8.77 -8.89 -5.50
C ASP A 128 9.72 -8.08 -4.59
N PRO A 129 10.95 -7.78 -5.07
CA PRO A 129 11.96 -7.09 -4.29
C PRO A 129 11.46 -5.77 -3.72
N GLY A 130 11.66 -5.59 -2.42
CA GLY A 130 11.25 -4.39 -1.69
C GLY A 130 9.83 -4.44 -1.11
N ALA A 131 9.05 -5.49 -1.39
CA ALA A 131 7.75 -5.66 -0.77
C ALA A 131 7.85 -5.90 0.74
N SER A 132 6.88 -5.37 1.48
CA SER A 132 6.83 -5.51 2.93
C SER A 132 6.29 -6.88 3.33
N LEU A 133 7.01 -7.57 4.21
CA LEU A 133 6.55 -8.80 4.86
C LEU A 133 6.27 -8.51 6.34
N ILE A 134 5.07 -8.84 6.80
CA ILE A 134 4.63 -8.67 8.19
C ILE A 134 4.14 -10.02 8.71
N PRO A 135 4.87 -10.67 9.63
CA PRO A 135 4.33 -11.82 10.35
C PRO A 135 3.27 -11.31 11.33
N PHE A 136 2.11 -11.96 11.36
CA PHE A 136 1.05 -11.69 12.32
C PHE A 136 0.36 -13.00 12.70
N SER A 137 -0.50 -12.99 13.72
CA SER A 137 -1.33 -14.14 14.04
C SER A 137 -2.76 -13.68 14.23
N GLY A 138 -3.66 -14.05 13.31
CA GLY A 138 -5.07 -13.69 13.41
C GLY A 138 -5.71 -14.22 14.69
N ALA A 139 -5.36 -15.44 15.11
CA ALA A 139 -5.84 -16.02 16.36
C ALA A 139 -5.39 -15.21 17.60
N PHE A 140 -4.13 -14.79 17.63
CA PHE A 140 -3.61 -13.94 18.70
C PHE A 140 -4.29 -12.56 18.72
N GLU A 141 -4.44 -11.91 17.56
CA GLU A 141 -5.08 -10.58 17.47
C GLU A 141 -6.55 -10.63 17.87
N SER A 142 -7.31 -11.65 17.43
CA SER A 142 -8.70 -11.85 17.86
C SER A 142 -8.81 -12.03 19.38
N LYS A 143 -7.91 -12.84 19.95
CA LYS A 143 -7.86 -13.05 21.41
C LYS A 143 -7.59 -11.75 22.17
N LEU A 144 -6.70 -10.89 21.67
CA LEU A 144 -6.45 -9.58 22.27
C LEU A 144 -7.65 -8.62 22.16
N LEU A 145 -8.46 -8.73 21.10
CA LEU A 145 -9.66 -7.91 20.92
C LEU A 145 -10.77 -8.27 21.91
N ASP A 146 -10.88 -9.55 22.27
CA ASP A 146 -11.89 -10.04 23.22
C ASP A 146 -11.51 -9.77 24.70
N MET A 147 -10.24 -9.41 24.96
CA MET A 147 -9.75 -9.13 26.31
C MET A 147 -10.07 -7.70 26.77
N PRO A 148 -10.43 -7.50 28.05
CA PRO A 148 -10.39 -6.20 28.70
C PRO A 148 -9.00 -5.56 28.64
N GLU A 149 -8.93 -4.23 28.65
CA GLU A 149 -7.68 -3.49 28.45
C GLU A 149 -6.60 -3.81 29.50
N ASP A 150 -6.98 -3.99 30.77
CA ASP A 150 -6.07 -4.31 31.86
C ASP A 150 -5.52 -5.74 31.79
N GLU A 151 -6.34 -6.69 31.32
CA GLU A 151 -5.93 -8.07 31.05
C GLU A 151 -5.01 -8.14 29.83
N ARG A 152 -5.38 -7.44 28.76
CA ARG A 152 -4.61 -7.34 27.52
C ARG A 152 -3.20 -6.85 27.78
N GLU A 153 -3.04 -5.77 28.55
CA GLU A 153 -1.71 -5.26 28.90
C GLU A 153 -0.86 -6.27 29.67
N LYS A 154 -1.46 -6.99 30.64
CA LYS A 154 -0.75 -8.01 31.42
C LYS A 154 -0.31 -9.16 30.51
N PHE A 155 -1.21 -9.66 29.67
CA PHE A 155 -0.94 -10.74 28.74
C PHE A 155 0.20 -10.41 27.76
N LEU A 156 0.22 -9.19 27.21
CA LEU A 156 1.30 -8.71 26.34
C LEU A 156 2.65 -8.63 27.06
N LYS A 157 2.66 -8.12 28.31
CA LYS A 157 3.86 -8.01 29.15
C LYS A 157 4.42 -9.39 29.51
N GLU A 158 3.57 -10.33 29.91
CA GLU A 158 3.96 -11.69 30.29
C GLU A 158 4.55 -12.48 29.12
N ASN A 159 3.95 -12.35 27.93
CA ASN A 159 4.40 -13.06 26.72
C ASN A 159 5.50 -12.31 25.95
N GLN A 160 5.94 -11.14 26.43
CA GLN A 160 6.95 -10.29 25.78
C GLN A 160 6.67 -10.06 24.28
N THR A 161 5.41 -9.81 23.96
CA THR A 161 4.90 -9.68 22.61
C THR A 161 4.06 -8.42 22.46
N SER A 162 3.72 -8.07 21.22
CA SER A 162 2.90 -6.91 20.88
C SER A 162 1.93 -7.26 19.75
N SER A 163 0.83 -6.52 19.65
CA SER A 163 0.00 -6.54 18.45
C SER A 163 0.78 -5.98 17.25
N ASN A 164 0.52 -6.53 16.07
CA ASN A 164 1.03 -6.02 14.80
C ASN A 164 -0.04 -5.30 13.97
N LEU A 165 -1.29 -5.17 14.46
CA LEU A 165 -2.36 -4.51 13.71
C LEU A 165 -2.01 -3.06 13.36
N ASP A 166 -1.50 -2.28 14.31
CA ASP A 166 -1.07 -0.91 14.05
C ASP A 166 0.00 -0.85 12.97
N LYS A 167 0.98 -1.76 13.03
CA LYS A 167 2.04 -1.85 12.02
C LYS A 167 1.48 -2.19 10.64
N ILE A 168 0.50 -3.08 10.55
CA ILE A 168 -0.19 -3.44 9.29
C ILE A 168 -0.89 -2.21 8.71
N VAL A 169 -1.64 -1.47 9.51
CA VAL A 169 -2.35 -0.25 9.08
C VAL A 169 -1.36 0.78 8.56
N HIS A 170 -0.30 1.09 9.32
CA HIS A 170 0.70 2.08 8.92
C HIS A 170 1.44 1.69 7.63
N ILE A 171 1.77 0.40 7.46
CA ILE A 171 2.44 -0.07 6.24
C ILE A 171 1.47 -0.03 5.05
N GLY A 172 0.20 -0.44 5.23
CA GLY A 172 -0.81 -0.33 4.18
C GLY A 172 -1.01 1.12 3.71
N TYR A 173 -1.06 2.06 4.65
CA TYR A 173 -1.19 3.49 4.36
C TYR A 173 0.00 4.01 3.53
N LYS A 174 1.23 3.64 3.92
CA LYS A 174 2.45 3.98 3.16
C LYS A 174 2.48 3.30 1.79
N ALA A 175 2.05 2.05 1.68
CA ALA A 175 2.02 1.31 0.42
C ALA A 175 1.09 2.00 -0.60
N LEU A 176 -0.03 2.56 -0.13
CA LEU A 176 -0.96 3.36 -0.94
C LEU A 176 -0.47 4.78 -1.23
N GLN A 177 0.75 5.14 -0.80
CA GLN A 177 1.30 6.51 -0.86
C GLN A 177 0.34 7.53 -0.25
N LEU A 178 -0.29 7.17 0.86
CA LEU A 178 -1.16 8.07 1.61
C LEU A 178 -0.37 8.73 2.76
N GLU A 179 -0.72 9.97 3.02
CA GLU A 179 -0.31 10.74 4.19
C GLU A 179 -1.49 11.54 4.73
N TYR A 180 -1.32 12.23 5.84
CA TYR A 180 -2.39 13.03 6.42
C TYR A 180 -1.85 14.32 7.03
N PHE A 181 -2.71 15.33 7.06
CA PHE A 181 -2.51 16.56 7.82
C PHE A 181 -3.63 16.71 8.85
N PHE A 182 -3.40 17.52 9.87
CA PHE A 182 -4.38 17.76 10.92
C PHE A 182 -5.01 19.14 10.78
N THR A 183 -6.30 19.22 11.10
CA THR A 183 -6.94 20.45 11.53
C THR A 183 -7.16 20.36 13.03
N SER A 184 -6.74 21.38 13.76
CA SER A 184 -6.89 21.48 15.22
C SER A 184 -7.66 22.75 15.55
N GLY A 185 -8.64 22.64 16.44
CA GLY A 185 -9.40 23.74 17.00
C GLY A 185 -10.00 23.34 18.33
N LYS A 186 -10.62 24.30 19.04
CA LYS A 186 -11.26 24.02 20.34
C LYS A 186 -12.35 22.96 20.26
N ASP A 187 -13.01 22.87 19.11
CA ASP A 187 -14.17 22.00 18.91
C ASP A 187 -13.79 20.63 18.32
N GLU A 188 -12.80 20.58 17.42
CA GLU A 188 -12.45 19.36 16.69
C GLU A 188 -10.94 19.28 16.41
N VAL A 189 -10.40 18.07 16.59
CA VAL A 189 -9.09 17.67 16.05
C VAL A 189 -9.33 16.52 15.07
N LYS A 190 -8.91 16.70 13.81
CA LYS A 190 -9.18 15.74 12.74
C LYS A 190 -8.00 15.55 11.83
N ALA A 191 -7.75 14.29 11.44
CA ALA A 191 -6.78 13.90 10.43
C ALA A 191 -7.45 13.79 9.05
N TRP A 192 -6.87 14.45 8.05
CA TRP A 192 -7.36 14.44 6.67
C TRP A 192 -6.40 13.68 5.77
N THR A 193 -6.87 12.58 5.19
CA THR A 193 -6.09 11.72 4.30
C THR A 193 -5.90 12.36 2.92
N ILE A 194 -4.66 12.41 2.45
CA ILE A 194 -4.27 12.87 1.12
C ILE A 194 -3.26 11.89 0.49
N GLN A 195 -3.09 11.98 -0.83
CA GLN A 195 -1.98 11.29 -1.48
C GLN A 195 -0.69 12.07 -1.25
N LYS A 196 0.42 11.36 -1.13
CA LYS A 196 1.73 11.97 -0.97
C LYS A 196 2.04 12.93 -2.12
N GLY A 197 2.51 14.12 -1.78
CA GLY A 197 2.79 15.20 -2.75
C GLY A 197 1.55 15.94 -3.23
N THR A 198 0.41 15.77 -2.55
CA THR A 198 -0.78 16.59 -2.80
C THR A 198 -0.49 18.04 -2.42
N LEU A 199 -0.65 18.97 -3.36
CA LEU A 199 -0.45 20.40 -3.12
C LEU A 199 -1.49 20.97 -2.15
N ALA A 200 -1.09 22.00 -1.41
CA ALA A 200 -1.92 22.69 -0.41
C ALA A 200 -3.36 23.03 -0.87
N PRO A 201 -3.61 23.57 -2.09
CA PRO A 201 -4.97 23.88 -2.52
C PRO A 201 -5.86 22.63 -2.63
N LYS A 202 -5.32 21.54 -3.18
CA LYS A 202 -6.03 20.26 -3.32
C LYS A 202 -6.24 19.60 -1.96
N ALA A 203 -5.29 19.73 -1.05
CA ALA A 203 -5.42 19.26 0.33
C ALA A 203 -6.55 20.00 1.06
N ALA A 204 -6.63 21.33 0.91
CA ALA A 204 -7.72 22.14 1.47
C ALA A 204 -9.09 21.77 0.87
N GLY A 205 -9.13 21.41 -0.41
CA GLY A 205 -10.33 20.88 -1.09
C GLY A 205 -10.93 19.63 -0.44
N ARG A 206 -10.12 18.84 0.29
CA ARG A 206 -10.63 17.68 1.07
C ARG A 206 -11.47 18.09 2.27
N ILE A 207 -11.25 19.28 2.81
CA ILE A 207 -12.06 19.84 3.90
C ILE A 207 -13.36 20.39 3.30
N HIS A 208 -13.22 21.27 2.30
CA HIS A 208 -14.35 21.86 1.58
C HIS A 208 -13.92 22.38 0.21
N THR A 209 -14.76 22.19 -0.82
CA THR A 209 -14.42 22.57 -2.21
C THR A 209 -14.19 24.07 -2.39
N ASP A 210 -14.76 24.92 -1.53
CA ASP A 210 -14.55 26.38 -1.58
C ASP A 210 -13.13 26.78 -1.16
N PHE A 211 -12.49 26.02 -0.27
CA PHE A 211 -11.09 26.30 0.10
C PHE A 211 -10.11 26.03 -1.03
N GLU A 212 -10.43 25.10 -1.93
CA GLU A 212 -9.62 24.87 -3.13
C GLU A 212 -9.85 25.97 -4.17
N LYS A 213 -11.12 26.33 -4.43
CA LYS A 213 -11.47 27.37 -5.42
C LYS A 213 -11.01 28.77 -5.02
N GLY A 214 -11.13 29.09 -3.74
CA GLY A 214 -10.76 30.38 -3.14
C GLY A 214 -9.41 30.35 -2.43
N PHE A 215 -8.54 29.38 -2.75
CA PHE A 215 -7.27 29.22 -2.06
C PHE A 215 -6.40 30.48 -2.17
N ILE A 216 -5.98 31.02 -1.02
CA ILE A 216 -5.05 32.16 -0.95
C ILE A 216 -3.70 31.68 -0.41
N MET A 217 -3.71 31.08 0.77
CA MET A 217 -2.53 30.51 1.43
C MET A 217 -2.94 29.42 2.43
N ALA A 218 -1.97 28.61 2.84
CA ALA A 218 -2.12 27.68 3.94
C ALA A 218 -1.15 28.07 5.06
N GLU A 219 -1.66 28.19 6.28
CA GLU A 219 -0.85 28.30 7.48
C GLU A 219 -0.54 26.89 7.99
N VAL A 220 0.73 26.52 8.01
CA VAL A 220 1.17 25.14 8.21
C VAL A 220 2.18 25.07 9.34
N MET A 221 1.85 24.33 10.38
CA MET A 221 2.75 24.03 11.50
C MET A 221 3.14 22.56 11.46
N LYS A 222 4.42 22.25 11.69
CA LYS A 222 4.83 20.86 11.86
C LYS A 222 4.40 20.38 13.23
N VAL A 223 3.84 19.18 13.29
CA VAL A 223 3.41 18.54 14.55
C VAL A 223 4.58 18.39 15.52
N ALA A 224 5.80 18.11 15.02
CA ALA A 224 7.00 18.03 15.86
C ALA A 224 7.27 19.34 16.61
N ASP A 225 7.22 20.47 15.89
CA ASP A 225 7.47 21.81 16.45
C ASP A 225 6.39 22.17 17.50
N LEU A 226 5.13 21.82 17.22
CA LEU A 226 4.03 22.02 18.17
C LEU A 226 4.20 21.18 19.45
N MET A 227 4.61 19.91 19.31
CA MET A 227 4.83 19.01 20.44
C MET A 227 6.03 19.43 21.30
N GLU A 228 7.07 20.01 20.68
CA GLU A 228 8.26 20.50 21.38
C GLU A 228 7.98 21.81 22.14
N LEU A 229 7.26 22.74 21.53
CA LEU A 229 7.04 24.08 22.09
C LEU A 229 5.78 24.17 22.98
N GLY A 230 4.84 23.23 22.80
CA GLY A 230 3.63 23.05 23.61
C GLY A 230 2.57 24.14 23.44
N ASP A 231 2.75 25.11 22.54
CA ASP A 231 1.83 26.23 22.31
C ASP A 231 1.93 26.72 20.86
N GLU A 232 0.79 26.87 20.17
CA GLU A 232 0.70 27.32 18.78
C GLU A 232 1.33 28.72 18.59
N ASN A 233 1.16 29.63 19.54
CA ASN A 233 1.70 31.00 19.43
C ASN A 233 3.22 30.99 19.41
N LYS A 234 3.85 30.08 20.16
CA LYS A 234 5.31 29.94 20.19
C LYS A 234 5.87 29.39 18.88
N VAL A 235 5.10 28.54 18.19
CA VAL A 235 5.47 28.02 16.85
C VAL A 235 5.41 29.15 15.82
N SER A 236 4.34 29.96 15.86
CA SER A 236 4.17 31.11 14.97
C SER A 236 5.25 32.18 15.15
N ASP A 237 5.65 32.47 16.38
CA ASP A 237 6.68 33.46 16.69
C ASP A 237 8.08 33.07 16.16
N GLN A 238 8.35 31.77 16.03
CA GLN A 238 9.60 31.26 15.44
C GLN A 238 9.59 31.23 13.91
N ARG A 239 8.48 31.61 13.25
CA ARG A 239 8.27 31.52 11.79
C ARG A 239 8.54 30.12 11.23
N CYS A 240 8.24 29.07 11.98
CA CYS A 240 8.34 27.67 11.53
C CYS A 240 7.16 27.28 10.61
N PHE A 241 6.78 28.16 9.66
CA PHE A 241 5.79 27.84 8.65
C PHE A 241 6.46 27.09 7.50
N GLY A 242 6.15 25.78 7.40
CA GLY A 242 6.64 24.93 6.31
C GLY A 242 5.84 25.11 5.03
N HIS A 243 6.41 24.70 3.90
CA HIS A 243 5.62 24.40 2.70
C HIS A 243 5.04 22.99 2.81
N ILE A 244 3.80 22.80 2.36
CA ILE A 244 3.24 21.45 2.12
C ILE A 244 3.98 20.92 0.90
N SER A 245 5.07 20.18 1.15
CA SER A 245 5.86 19.48 0.14
C SER A 245 5.68 17.99 0.30
#